data_AF-A0A932VVX3-F1
#
_entry.id   AF-A0A932VVX3-F1
#
_cell.length_a   1.000
_cell.length_b   1.000
_cell.length_c   1.000
_cell.angle_alpha   90.00
_cell.angle_beta   90.00
_cell.angle_gamma   90.00
#
_symmetry.space_group_name_H-M   'P 1'
#
loop_
_entity.id
_entity.type
_entity.pdbx_description
1 polymer ?
#
loop_
_entity_poly.entity_id
_entity_poly.type
_entity_poly.pdbx_seq_one_letter_code
_entity_poly.pdbx_strand_id
1 'polypeptide(L)'
;MPPTIVEVEGRKLKLSNLEKVLYPATGFTKGQVIDYYVRVAPVLVPHLAGRPLTMKRYPEGVDHEYFFEKNVPMHRPEWVKTAPVWSNSNHRTIHFILANDLATLVWIANLASLELHPSLSLATDIETPTMIVFDLDPGPPANIVQCAQVGLWVRAIFDHFGLQSFPKTSGSKGMQIYVPLNTKTSYAETKPFAHAVARLLEQEHPELIVSDMKKAVRTNKIFVDWSQNDEHKTTIGVYSLRAREHPTVSTPITWDEVEQALKKKDPERLVFEAPDVLKRVEKMGDLYEPVVKLKQKLPQLAGLGAKVEKEEGIALAAEAERGPRAKQTTATAPKRRKV
;
A
#
# COMPACT_ATOMS: atom_id res chain seq x y z
N MET A 1 21.52 23.88 -18.96
CA MET A 1 21.63 24.97 -17.97
C MET A 1 22.67 24.61 -16.92
N PRO A 2 23.41 25.59 -16.39
CA PRO A 2 24.32 25.33 -15.28
C PRO A 2 23.54 24.78 -14.07
N PRO A 3 24.20 23.99 -13.23
CA PRO A 3 23.60 23.45 -12.02
C PRO A 3 23.28 24.57 -11.01
N THR A 4 22.12 24.49 -10.39
CA THR A 4 21.69 25.39 -9.30
C THR A 4 22.22 24.84 -7.97
N ILE A 5 22.94 25.66 -7.22
CA ILE A 5 23.36 25.31 -5.85
C ILE A 5 22.31 25.82 -4.88
N VAL A 6 21.76 24.94 -4.07
CA VAL A 6 20.81 25.28 -3.00
C VAL A 6 21.35 24.83 -1.66
N GLU A 7 20.90 25.47 -0.58
CA GLU A 7 21.17 25.03 0.78
C GLU A 7 19.89 24.46 1.39
N VAL A 8 19.97 23.22 1.89
CA VAL A 8 18.87 22.52 2.55
C VAL A 8 19.39 21.97 3.86
N GLU A 9 18.81 22.40 4.98
CA GLU A 9 19.23 21.99 6.34
C GLU A 9 20.75 22.16 6.57
N GLY A 10 21.31 23.29 6.10
CA GLY A 10 22.75 23.59 6.23
C GLY A 10 23.66 22.80 5.28
N ARG A 11 23.10 22.02 4.34
CA ARG A 11 23.85 21.21 3.37
C ARG A 11 23.74 21.82 1.98
N LYS A 12 24.86 21.95 1.28
CA LYS A 12 24.87 22.42 -0.12
C LYS A 12 24.55 21.27 -1.07
N LEU A 13 23.52 21.44 -1.90
CA LEU A 13 23.13 20.50 -2.95
C LEU A 13 23.27 21.14 -4.33
N LYS A 14 23.83 20.36 -5.26
CA LYS A 14 23.93 20.71 -6.67
C LYS A 14 22.76 20.10 -7.43
N LEU A 15 21.73 20.90 -7.69
CA LEU A 15 20.58 20.51 -8.51
C LEU A 15 20.89 20.74 -9.98
N SER A 16 20.48 19.84 -10.85
CA SER A 16 20.71 19.92 -12.30
C SER A 16 19.41 19.71 -13.06
N ASN A 17 19.34 20.11 -14.33
CA ASN A 17 18.25 19.72 -15.23
C ASN A 17 16.84 19.93 -14.65
N LEU A 18 16.59 21.06 -13.98
CA LEU A 18 15.33 21.33 -13.28
C LEU A 18 14.13 21.40 -14.25
N GLU A 19 14.34 21.97 -15.43
CA GLU A 19 13.30 22.07 -16.49
C GLU A 19 13.09 20.77 -17.27
N LYS A 20 13.82 19.70 -16.94
CA LYS A 20 13.63 18.42 -17.63
C LYS A 20 12.24 17.88 -17.30
N VAL A 21 11.42 17.70 -18.32
CA VAL A 21 10.11 17.06 -18.21
C VAL A 21 10.32 15.59 -17.87
N LEU A 22 9.76 15.13 -16.75
CA LEU A 22 9.77 13.72 -16.35
C LEU A 22 8.42 13.04 -16.58
N TYR A 23 7.32 13.81 -16.66
CA TYR A 23 5.99 13.33 -17.05
C TYR A 23 5.49 14.09 -18.29
N PRO A 24 5.65 13.54 -19.50
CA PRO A 24 5.32 14.24 -20.73
C PRO A 24 3.85 14.66 -20.85
N ALA A 25 2.91 13.83 -20.40
CA ALA A 25 1.47 14.10 -20.52
C ALA A 25 1.01 15.36 -19.77
N THR A 26 1.71 15.74 -18.71
CA THR A 26 1.38 16.89 -17.85
C THR A 26 2.44 18.00 -17.91
N GLY A 27 3.54 17.77 -18.62
CA GLY A 27 4.72 18.66 -18.60
C GLY A 27 5.43 18.70 -17.25
N PHE A 28 5.15 17.78 -16.32
CA PHE A 28 5.67 17.84 -14.95
C PHE A 28 7.19 17.64 -14.92
N THR A 29 7.91 18.65 -14.44
CA THR A 29 9.38 18.73 -14.53
C THR A 29 10.08 18.14 -13.31
N LYS A 30 11.40 17.90 -13.43
CA LYS A 30 12.23 17.47 -12.30
C LYS A 30 12.23 18.50 -11.17
N GLY A 31 12.19 19.80 -11.49
CA GLY A 31 12.04 20.85 -10.49
C GLY A 31 10.75 20.71 -9.69
N GLN A 32 9.63 20.38 -10.34
CA GLN A 32 8.35 20.14 -9.68
C GLN A 32 8.32 18.83 -8.88
N VAL A 33 9.03 17.79 -9.31
CA VAL A 33 9.25 16.58 -8.50
C VAL A 33 10.00 16.91 -7.22
N ILE A 34 11.06 17.71 -7.31
CA ILE A 34 11.82 18.18 -6.14
C ILE A 34 10.93 19.03 -5.23
N ASP A 35 10.18 19.99 -5.78
CA ASP A 35 9.25 20.84 -5.01
C ASP A 35 8.19 20.01 -4.28
N TYR A 36 7.58 19.03 -4.95
CA TYR A 36 6.63 18.12 -4.33
C TYR A 36 7.25 17.42 -3.11
N TYR A 37 8.44 16.83 -3.28
CA TYR A 37 9.10 16.12 -2.19
C TYR A 37 9.53 17.05 -1.06
N VAL A 38 9.94 18.29 -1.35
CA VAL A 38 10.23 19.31 -0.33
C VAL A 38 8.98 19.62 0.49
N ARG A 39 7.85 19.86 -0.17
CA ARG A 39 6.60 20.29 0.48
C ARG A 39 5.90 19.17 1.24
N VAL A 40 6.02 17.93 0.79
CA VAL A 40 5.47 16.76 1.49
C VAL A 40 6.41 16.19 2.56
N ALA A 41 7.68 16.62 2.60
CA ALA A 41 8.69 16.11 3.53
C ALA A 41 8.25 16.11 5.01
N PRO A 42 7.55 17.12 5.55
CA PRO A 42 7.16 17.12 6.96
C PRO A 42 6.33 15.89 7.37
N VAL A 43 5.52 15.36 6.46
CA VAL A 43 4.72 14.15 6.69
C VAL A 43 5.37 12.89 6.11
N LEU A 44 6.15 13.00 5.03
CA LEU A 44 6.79 11.84 4.39
C LEU A 44 8.03 11.34 5.13
N VAL A 45 8.92 12.23 5.58
CA VAL A 45 10.20 11.83 6.22
C VAL A 45 9.98 10.89 7.42
N PRO A 46 9.01 11.11 8.33
CA PRO A 46 8.70 10.15 9.40
C PRO A 46 8.42 8.72 8.92
N HIS A 47 7.82 8.56 7.73
CA HIS A 47 7.53 7.24 7.14
C HIS A 47 8.73 6.58 6.47
N LEU A 48 9.77 7.35 6.12
CA LEU A 48 11.02 6.84 5.52
C LEU A 48 12.15 6.68 6.55
N ALA A 49 12.11 7.43 7.64
CA ALA A 49 13.19 7.52 8.61
C ALA A 49 13.57 6.14 9.17
N GLY A 50 14.85 5.83 9.11
CA GLY A 50 15.42 4.57 9.58
C GLY A 50 15.10 3.35 8.73
N ARG A 51 14.36 3.48 7.62
CA ARG A 51 14.01 2.35 6.74
C ARG A 51 14.98 2.25 5.57
N PRO A 52 15.58 1.06 5.33
CA PRO A 52 16.24 0.75 4.07
C PRO A 52 15.35 1.08 2.88
N LEU A 53 15.83 1.98 2.02
CA LEU A 53 15.07 2.49 0.90
C LEU A 53 15.55 1.91 -0.43
N THR A 54 14.64 1.27 -1.17
CA THR A 54 14.84 0.97 -2.59
C THR A 54 14.31 2.13 -3.43
N MET A 55 15.13 2.66 -4.32
CA MET A 55 14.72 3.73 -5.24
C MET A 55 14.39 3.13 -6.61
N LYS A 56 13.35 3.65 -7.27
CA LYS A 56 13.11 3.41 -8.69
C LYS A 56 13.34 4.69 -9.47
N ARG A 57 14.37 4.68 -10.30
CA ARG A 57 14.92 5.87 -10.96
C ARG A 57 14.49 5.95 -12.41
N TYR A 58 14.11 7.16 -12.82
CA TYR A 58 13.65 7.52 -14.17
C TYR A 58 14.44 8.73 -14.68
N PRO A 59 15.76 8.60 -14.93
CA PRO A 59 16.60 9.74 -15.31
C PRO A 59 16.10 10.49 -16.54
N GLU A 60 15.48 9.76 -17.48
CA GLU A 60 14.95 10.27 -18.74
C GLU A 60 13.44 10.53 -18.73
N GLY A 61 12.73 10.26 -17.63
CA GLY A 61 11.28 10.40 -17.52
C GLY A 61 10.52 9.06 -17.58
N VAL A 62 9.20 9.13 -17.37
CA VAL A 62 8.33 7.96 -17.17
C VAL A 62 8.13 7.07 -18.40
N ASP A 63 8.35 7.62 -19.60
CA ASP A 63 8.20 6.92 -20.89
C ASP A 63 9.49 6.20 -21.33
N HIS A 64 10.56 6.29 -20.53
CA HIS A 64 11.87 5.72 -20.83
C HIS A 64 12.24 4.60 -19.86
N GLU A 65 13.40 3.97 -20.10
CA GLU A 65 13.93 2.93 -19.23
C GLU A 65 14.15 3.43 -17.79
N TYR A 66 13.85 2.55 -16.85
CA TYR A 66 14.04 2.77 -15.43
C TYR A 66 14.92 1.66 -14.84
N PHE A 67 15.45 1.91 -13.64
CA PHE A 67 16.13 0.89 -12.87
C PHE A 67 15.84 1.00 -11.38
N PHE A 68 15.92 -0.14 -10.71
CA PHE A 68 15.87 -0.22 -9.25
C PHE A 68 17.28 -0.08 -8.68
N GLU A 69 17.43 0.77 -7.68
CA GLU A 69 18.69 1.03 -7.00
C GLU A 69 18.50 0.80 -5.51
N LYS A 70 19.01 -0.35 -5.04
CA LYS A 70 19.04 -0.74 -3.62
C LYS A 70 20.33 -0.29 -2.94
N ASN A 71 21.45 -0.48 -3.64
CA ASN A 71 22.75 -0.08 -3.15
C ASN A 71 22.97 1.40 -3.43
N VAL A 72 23.48 2.11 -2.44
CA VAL A 72 23.85 3.51 -2.56
C VAL A 72 24.77 3.77 -3.78
N PRO A 73 24.54 4.86 -4.54
CA PRO A 73 25.47 5.30 -5.58
C PRO A 73 26.87 5.61 -5.03
N MET A 74 27.91 5.33 -5.82
CA MET A 74 29.31 5.60 -5.43
C MET A 74 29.56 7.08 -5.08
N HIS A 75 28.90 8.01 -5.79
CA HIS A 75 29.07 9.45 -5.61
C HIS A 75 28.10 10.05 -4.57
N ARG A 76 27.77 9.29 -3.51
CA ARG A 76 26.91 9.76 -2.42
C ARG A 76 27.59 10.90 -1.64
N PRO A 77 26.88 12.01 -1.34
CA PRO A 77 27.36 13.01 -0.39
C PRO A 77 27.59 12.40 1.00
N GLU A 78 28.68 12.74 1.67
CA GLU A 78 29.11 12.13 2.95
C GLU A 78 28.00 12.11 4.02
N TRP A 79 27.17 13.15 4.06
CA TRP A 79 26.09 13.33 5.03
C TRP A 79 24.89 12.41 4.83
N VAL A 80 24.69 11.81 3.65
CA VAL A 80 23.57 10.89 3.40
C VAL A 80 23.81 9.57 4.16
N LYS A 81 22.96 9.22 5.13
CA LYS A 81 23.18 8.00 5.92
C LYS A 81 22.84 6.73 5.13
N THR A 82 23.54 5.65 5.46
CA THR A 82 23.29 4.32 4.87
C THR A 82 23.20 3.25 5.94
N ALA A 83 22.52 2.15 5.63
CA ALA A 83 22.43 0.95 6.45
C ALA A 83 22.97 -0.26 5.69
N PRO A 84 23.97 -0.98 6.23
CA PRO A 84 24.41 -2.25 5.67
C PRO A 84 23.38 -3.34 5.96
N VAL A 85 22.93 -4.05 4.93
CA VAL A 85 22.02 -5.20 5.04
C VAL A 85 22.61 -6.34 4.22
N TRP A 86 22.77 -7.50 4.85
CA TRP A 86 23.24 -8.70 4.16
C TRP A 86 22.15 -9.20 3.19
N SER A 87 22.53 -9.46 1.95
CA SER A 87 21.64 -10.04 0.94
C SER A 87 22.05 -11.48 0.66
N ASN A 88 21.26 -12.43 1.13
CA ASN A 88 21.48 -13.86 0.88
C ASN A 88 21.52 -14.18 -0.62
N SER A 89 20.60 -13.61 -1.41
CA SER A 89 20.55 -13.85 -2.86
C SER A 89 21.77 -13.32 -3.62
N ASN A 90 22.29 -12.16 -3.22
CA ASN A 90 23.44 -11.54 -3.88
C ASN A 90 24.79 -11.93 -3.24
N HIS A 91 24.78 -12.69 -2.14
CA HIS A 91 25.96 -13.09 -1.37
C HIS A 91 26.88 -11.90 -1.03
N ARG A 92 26.28 -10.75 -0.69
CA ARG A 92 27.00 -9.51 -0.36
C ARG A 92 26.17 -8.59 0.53
N THR A 93 26.86 -7.67 1.19
CA THR A 93 26.22 -6.54 1.89
C THR A 93 25.77 -5.49 0.88
N ILE A 94 24.51 -5.06 1.00
CA ILE A 94 23.95 -3.92 0.29
C ILE A 94 23.87 -2.75 1.27
N HIS A 95 24.35 -1.58 0.85
CA HIS A 95 24.25 -0.35 1.64
C HIS A 95 23.04 0.45 1.16
N PHE A 96 21.92 0.31 1.87
CA PHE A 96 20.70 1.05 1.56
C PHE A 96 20.80 2.49 2.02
N ILE A 97 20.19 3.43 1.28
CA ILE A 97 20.06 4.82 1.73
C ILE A 97 19.01 4.88 2.85
N LEU A 98 19.27 5.73 3.85
CA LEU A 98 18.30 6.09 4.88
C LEU A 98 17.84 7.54 4.64
N ALA A 99 16.62 7.71 4.15
CA ALA A 99 16.02 9.02 3.87
C ALA A 99 15.46 9.65 5.16
N ASN A 100 16.37 10.02 6.07
CA ASN A 100 16.03 10.49 7.43
C ASN A 100 15.71 11.98 7.53
N ASP A 101 15.98 12.76 6.47
CA ASP A 101 15.91 14.22 6.50
C ASP A 101 15.59 14.80 5.12
N LEU A 102 15.21 16.08 5.10
CA LEU A 102 14.79 16.78 3.90
C LEU A 102 15.93 16.86 2.88
N ALA A 103 17.15 17.15 3.32
CA ALA A 103 18.30 17.22 2.42
C ALA A 103 18.55 15.90 1.67
N THR A 104 18.42 14.75 2.35
CA THR A 104 18.54 13.42 1.72
C THR A 104 17.41 13.18 0.73
N LEU A 105 16.18 13.56 1.08
CA LEU A 105 15.04 13.41 0.19
C LEU A 105 15.18 14.28 -1.08
N VAL A 106 15.64 15.52 -0.97
CA VAL A 106 15.92 16.40 -2.12
C VAL A 106 17.02 15.82 -3.00
N TRP A 107 18.07 15.27 -2.40
CA TRP A 107 19.13 14.60 -3.16
C TRP A 107 18.60 13.39 -3.93
N ILE A 108 17.79 12.54 -3.30
CA ILE A 108 17.12 11.40 -3.92
C ILE A 108 16.24 11.86 -5.10
N ALA A 109 15.42 12.90 -4.91
CA ALA A 109 14.58 13.46 -5.97
C ALA A 109 15.43 14.00 -7.14
N ASN A 110 16.56 14.63 -6.86
CA ASN A 110 17.48 15.14 -7.89
C ASN A 110 18.13 14.03 -8.73
N LEU A 111 18.24 12.80 -8.19
CA LEU A 111 18.66 11.59 -8.91
C LEU A 111 17.55 11.00 -9.82
N ALA A 112 16.40 11.68 -9.92
CA ALA A 112 15.18 11.26 -10.60
C ALA A 112 14.60 9.95 -10.03
N SER A 113 14.75 9.74 -8.72
CA SER A 113 14.05 8.67 -7.99
C SER A 113 12.58 9.06 -7.82
N LEU A 114 11.73 8.65 -8.76
CA LEU A 114 10.30 8.98 -8.72
C LEU A 114 9.56 8.10 -7.72
N GLU A 115 9.89 6.81 -7.64
CA GLU A 115 9.26 5.91 -6.69
C GLU A 115 10.20 5.54 -5.54
N LEU A 116 9.70 5.70 -4.32
CA LEU A 116 10.38 5.41 -3.06
C LEU A 116 9.74 4.17 -2.43
N HIS A 117 10.53 3.12 -2.23
CA HIS A 117 10.05 1.84 -1.73
C HIS A 117 10.77 1.48 -0.43
N PRO A 118 10.27 1.92 0.75
CA PRO A 118 10.85 1.59 2.04
C PRO A 118 10.58 0.13 2.43
N SER A 119 11.45 -0.44 3.27
CA SER A 119 11.21 -1.73 3.94
C SER A 119 10.13 -1.62 5.02
N LEU A 120 9.48 -2.75 5.33
CA LEU A 120 8.51 -2.81 6.44
C LEU A 120 9.19 -2.79 7.82
N SER A 121 10.47 -3.12 7.90
CA SER A 121 11.32 -3.03 9.09
C SER A 121 12.21 -1.78 9.09
N LEU A 122 12.81 -1.48 10.24
CA LEU A 122 13.86 -0.47 10.38
C LEU A 122 15.23 -1.13 10.17
N ALA A 123 16.23 -0.35 9.76
CA ALA A 123 17.60 -0.82 9.60
C ALA A 123 18.24 -1.34 10.89
N THR A 124 17.77 -0.87 12.05
CA THR A 124 18.26 -1.30 13.36
C THR A 124 17.85 -2.73 13.72
N ASP A 125 16.81 -3.25 13.09
CA ASP A 125 16.29 -4.60 13.30
C ASP A 125 15.52 -5.03 12.03
N ILE A 126 16.27 -5.55 11.05
CA ILE A 126 15.72 -5.82 9.71
C ILE A 126 14.74 -6.99 9.72
N GLU A 127 14.84 -7.90 10.68
CA GLU A 127 14.04 -9.13 10.80
C GLU A 127 12.68 -8.87 11.47
N THR A 128 12.54 -7.73 12.16
CA THR A 128 11.33 -7.31 12.86
C THR A 128 10.56 -6.27 12.03
N PRO A 129 9.51 -6.67 11.28
CA PRO A 129 8.67 -5.70 10.60
C PRO A 129 7.90 -4.84 11.60
N THR A 130 7.74 -3.57 11.28
CA THR A 130 6.97 -2.63 12.11
C THR A 130 5.48 -2.61 11.75
N MET A 131 5.08 -3.31 10.69
CA MET A 131 3.72 -3.36 10.17
C MET A 131 3.50 -4.61 9.30
N ILE A 132 2.25 -5.01 9.16
CA ILE A 132 1.80 -5.99 8.15
C ILE A 132 1.03 -5.26 7.05
N VAL A 133 1.20 -5.69 5.80
CA VAL A 133 0.64 -5.04 4.61
C VAL A 133 -0.17 -6.03 3.78
N PHE A 134 -1.33 -5.58 3.30
CA PHE A 134 -2.13 -6.27 2.30
C PHE A 134 -2.16 -5.40 1.05
N ASP A 135 -1.48 -5.83 -0.01
CA ASP A 135 -1.45 -5.13 -1.29
C ASP A 135 -2.53 -5.73 -2.20
N LEU A 136 -3.52 -4.92 -2.56
CA LEU A 136 -4.70 -5.34 -3.31
C LEU A 136 -4.51 -4.97 -4.78
N ASP A 137 -4.19 -5.97 -5.58
CA ASP A 137 -3.86 -5.84 -6.99
C ASP A 137 -5.03 -6.30 -7.88
N PRO A 138 -5.71 -5.39 -8.59
CA PRO A 138 -6.80 -5.76 -9.46
C PRO A 138 -6.31 -6.35 -10.79
N GLY A 139 -6.81 -7.53 -11.13
CA GLY A 139 -6.68 -8.11 -12.47
C GLY A 139 -7.79 -7.58 -13.40
N PRO A 140 -7.45 -6.99 -14.55
CA PRO A 140 -8.44 -6.42 -15.47
C PRO A 140 -9.57 -7.41 -15.79
N PRO A 141 -10.82 -6.93 -15.93
CA PRO A 141 -11.30 -5.55 -15.85
C PRO A 141 -11.56 -5.03 -14.42
N ALA A 142 -11.25 -5.80 -13.37
CA ALA A 142 -11.35 -5.30 -12.00
C ALA A 142 -10.44 -4.07 -11.82
N ASN A 143 -10.80 -3.21 -10.88
CA ASN A 143 -10.09 -1.97 -10.59
C ASN A 143 -10.13 -1.66 -9.07
N ILE A 144 -9.75 -0.43 -8.71
CA ILE A 144 -9.68 0.01 -7.31
C ILE A 144 -11.03 -0.04 -6.58
N VAL A 145 -12.17 -0.01 -7.27
CA VAL A 145 -13.50 -0.16 -6.66
C VAL A 145 -13.68 -1.57 -6.09
N GLN A 146 -13.27 -2.61 -6.81
CA GLN A 146 -13.26 -3.97 -6.25
C GLN A 146 -12.21 -4.10 -5.13
N CYS A 147 -11.07 -3.42 -5.25
CA CYS A 147 -10.09 -3.37 -4.16
C CYS A 147 -10.68 -2.72 -2.90
N ALA A 148 -11.52 -1.68 -3.04
CA ALA A 148 -12.20 -1.02 -1.93
C ALA A 148 -13.10 -1.99 -1.17
N GLN A 149 -13.87 -2.83 -1.89
CA GLN A 149 -14.67 -3.90 -1.27
C GLN A 149 -13.80 -4.86 -0.45
N VAL A 150 -12.71 -5.35 -1.05
CA VAL A 150 -11.79 -6.28 -0.37
C VAL A 150 -11.10 -5.60 0.82
N GLY A 151 -10.73 -4.32 0.69
CA GLY A 151 -10.14 -3.54 1.77
C GLY A 151 -11.07 -3.37 2.97
N LEU A 152 -12.37 -3.21 2.74
CA LEU A 152 -13.37 -3.17 3.82
C LEU A 152 -13.52 -4.52 4.53
N TRP A 153 -13.38 -5.64 3.83
CA TRP A 153 -13.34 -6.96 4.48
C TRP A 153 -12.06 -7.17 5.30
N VAL A 154 -10.90 -6.76 4.76
CA VAL A 154 -9.65 -6.77 5.52
C VAL A 154 -9.79 -5.91 6.78
N ARG A 155 -10.36 -4.71 6.67
CA ARG A 155 -10.66 -3.85 7.83
C ARG A 155 -11.54 -4.56 8.85
N ALA A 156 -12.64 -5.17 8.43
CA ALA A 156 -13.57 -5.86 9.31
C ALA A 156 -12.91 -7.00 10.11
N ILE A 157 -12.02 -7.77 9.46
CA ILE A 157 -11.23 -8.82 10.12
C ILE A 157 -10.37 -8.20 11.24
N PHE A 158 -9.64 -7.11 10.97
CA PHE A 158 -8.80 -6.48 11.98
C PHE A 158 -9.61 -5.76 13.08
N ASP A 159 -10.73 -5.14 12.73
CA ASP A 159 -11.67 -4.54 13.69
C ASP A 159 -12.20 -5.61 14.68
N HIS A 160 -12.49 -6.83 14.21
CA HIS A 160 -12.88 -7.96 15.08
C HIS A 160 -11.78 -8.33 16.09
N PHE A 161 -10.51 -8.19 15.73
CA PHE A 161 -9.37 -8.39 16.64
C PHE A 161 -9.03 -7.15 17.48
N GLY A 162 -9.78 -6.06 17.36
CA GLY A 162 -9.49 -4.80 18.03
C GLY A 162 -8.24 -4.11 17.49
N LEU A 163 -7.86 -4.39 16.24
CA LEU A 163 -6.70 -3.82 15.56
C LEU A 163 -7.14 -2.76 14.55
N GLN A 164 -6.48 -1.60 14.60
CA GLN A 164 -6.68 -0.52 13.65
C GLN A 164 -5.88 -0.77 12.37
N SER A 165 -6.51 -0.52 11.23
CA SER A 165 -5.92 -0.63 9.89
C SER A 165 -6.08 0.67 9.11
N PHE A 166 -5.12 0.96 8.24
CA PHE A 166 -4.98 2.24 7.55
C PHE A 166 -4.87 2.01 6.04
N PRO A 167 -5.79 2.55 5.22
CA PRO A 167 -5.77 2.37 3.78
C PRO A 167 -5.00 3.49 3.07
N LYS A 168 -4.31 3.13 1.99
CA LYS A 168 -3.78 4.09 1.01
C LYS A 168 -3.98 3.60 -0.41
N THR A 169 -4.14 4.52 -1.35
CA THR A 169 -4.07 4.17 -2.77
C THR A 169 -2.64 3.77 -3.12
N SER A 170 -2.45 2.87 -4.07
CA SER A 170 -1.10 2.57 -4.58
C SER A 170 -0.56 3.72 -5.46
N GLY A 171 -1.42 4.64 -5.90
CA GLY A 171 -1.14 5.62 -6.96
C GLY A 171 -1.07 4.99 -8.37
N SER A 172 -1.37 3.70 -8.50
CA SER A 172 -1.49 2.99 -9.77
C SER A 172 -2.91 2.42 -9.90
N LYS A 173 -3.08 1.09 -9.98
CA LYS A 173 -4.41 0.46 -10.18
C LYS A 173 -5.09 0.00 -8.89
N GLY A 174 -4.30 -0.33 -7.86
CA GLY A 174 -4.77 -0.96 -6.63
C GLY A 174 -4.68 -0.07 -5.40
N MET A 175 -4.89 -0.66 -4.23
CA MET A 175 -4.75 -0.01 -2.93
C MET A 175 -4.06 -0.94 -1.92
N GLN A 176 -3.60 -0.38 -0.81
CA GLN A 176 -2.89 -1.11 0.23
C GLN A 176 -3.51 -0.84 1.59
N ILE A 177 -3.55 -1.86 2.44
CA ILE A 177 -4.00 -1.77 3.83
C ILE A 177 -2.83 -2.10 4.74
N TYR A 178 -2.52 -1.19 5.67
CA TYR A 178 -1.44 -1.32 6.62
C TYR A 178 -2.02 -1.51 8.01
N VAL A 179 -1.52 -2.48 8.75
CA VAL A 179 -1.80 -2.65 10.17
C VAL A 179 -0.51 -2.44 10.94
N PRO A 180 -0.35 -1.32 11.67
CA PRO A 180 0.87 -1.04 12.40
C PRO A 180 1.01 -2.00 13.58
N LEU A 181 2.22 -2.52 13.75
CA LEU A 181 2.56 -3.40 14.85
C LEU A 181 3.46 -2.63 15.83
N ASN A 182 4.61 -2.11 15.36
CA ASN A 182 5.57 -1.36 16.18
C ASN A 182 5.91 -2.05 17.53
N THR A 183 5.80 -3.38 17.56
CA THR A 183 6.14 -4.28 18.66
C THR A 183 7.02 -5.40 18.12
N LYS A 184 7.71 -6.14 19.01
CA LYS A 184 8.47 -7.33 18.60
C LYS A 184 7.56 -8.33 17.90
N THR A 185 7.97 -8.73 16.70
CA THR A 185 7.32 -9.71 15.81
C THR A 185 8.37 -10.12 14.77
N SER A 186 8.11 -11.14 13.98
CA SER A 186 8.98 -11.56 12.89
C SER A 186 8.24 -11.69 11.57
N TYR A 187 8.96 -11.69 10.45
CA TYR A 187 8.38 -12.07 9.15
C TYR A 187 7.87 -13.51 9.12
N ALA A 188 8.43 -14.39 9.96
CA ALA A 188 7.93 -15.75 10.16
C ALA A 188 6.53 -15.80 10.79
N GLU A 189 6.10 -14.73 11.47
CA GLU A 189 4.74 -14.59 12.01
C GLU A 189 3.84 -13.79 11.07
N THR A 190 4.30 -12.65 10.54
CA THR A 190 3.45 -11.76 9.74
C THR A 190 3.11 -12.34 8.36
N LYS A 191 4.05 -13.05 7.73
CA LYS A 191 3.83 -13.60 6.38
C LYS A 191 2.80 -14.74 6.37
N PRO A 192 2.88 -15.76 7.25
CA PRO A 192 1.83 -16.76 7.33
C PRO A 192 0.49 -16.18 7.77
N PHE A 193 0.48 -15.17 8.64
CA PHE A 193 -0.75 -14.48 9.03
C PHE A 193 -1.42 -13.78 7.84
N ALA A 194 -0.67 -12.98 7.07
CA ALA A 194 -1.19 -12.32 5.87
C ALA A 194 -1.75 -13.34 4.87
N HIS A 195 -1.05 -14.45 4.70
CA HIS A 195 -1.49 -15.52 3.80
C HIS A 195 -2.76 -16.22 4.29
N ALA A 196 -2.90 -16.46 5.61
CA ALA A 196 -4.11 -17.05 6.19
C ALA A 196 -5.33 -16.15 5.98
N VAL A 197 -5.18 -14.84 6.20
CA VAL A 197 -6.24 -13.85 5.91
C VAL A 197 -6.59 -13.82 4.43
N ALA A 198 -5.59 -13.83 3.54
CA ALA A 198 -5.83 -13.85 2.10
C ALA A 198 -6.58 -15.12 1.64
N ARG A 199 -6.26 -16.27 2.23
CA ARG A 199 -6.94 -17.55 1.93
C ARG A 199 -8.36 -17.61 2.50
N LEU A 200 -8.58 -17.09 3.70
CA LEU A 200 -9.93 -16.97 4.27
C LEU A 200 -10.83 -16.15 3.35
N LEU A 201 -10.35 -14.97 2.94
CA LEU A 201 -11.09 -14.09 2.02
C LEU A 201 -11.32 -14.75 0.65
N GLU A 202 -10.34 -15.51 0.13
CA GLU A 202 -10.52 -16.27 -1.12
C GLU A 202 -11.55 -17.41 -0.97
N GLN A 203 -11.63 -18.04 0.20
CA GLN A 203 -12.63 -19.09 0.48
C GLN A 203 -14.05 -18.53 0.59
N GLU A 204 -14.20 -17.37 1.23
CA GLU A 204 -15.50 -16.69 1.40
C GLU A 204 -15.98 -16.02 0.10
N HIS A 205 -15.05 -15.49 -0.70
CA HIS A 205 -15.33 -14.72 -1.92
C HIS A 205 -14.51 -15.20 -3.14
N PRO A 206 -14.62 -16.48 -3.53
CA PRO A 206 -13.78 -17.08 -4.58
C PRO A 206 -14.03 -16.48 -5.97
N GLU A 207 -15.17 -15.83 -6.19
CA GLU A 207 -15.49 -15.12 -7.43
C GLU A 207 -14.73 -13.79 -7.57
N LEU A 208 -14.35 -13.16 -6.46
CA LEU A 208 -13.74 -11.83 -6.44
C LEU A 208 -12.27 -11.85 -6.05
N ILE A 209 -11.82 -12.84 -5.28
CA ILE A 209 -10.49 -12.85 -4.66
C ILE A 209 -9.65 -14.02 -5.16
N VAL A 210 -8.34 -13.80 -5.23
CA VAL A 210 -7.35 -14.86 -5.41
C VAL A 210 -6.14 -14.61 -4.51
N SER A 211 -5.59 -15.68 -3.93
CA SER A 211 -4.34 -15.62 -3.15
C SER A 211 -3.17 -16.37 -3.81
N ASP A 212 -3.42 -17.09 -4.91
CA ASP A 212 -2.39 -17.69 -5.76
C ASP A 212 -1.63 -16.59 -6.53
N MET A 213 -0.30 -16.68 -6.50
CA MET A 213 0.60 -15.71 -7.13
C MET A 213 0.54 -15.75 -8.68
N LYS A 214 0.04 -16.83 -9.29
CA LYS A 214 -0.04 -16.96 -10.76
C LYS A 214 -0.87 -15.82 -11.36
N LYS A 215 -0.32 -15.13 -12.36
CA LYS A 215 -1.04 -14.05 -13.05
C LYS A 215 -2.28 -14.54 -13.82
N ALA A 216 -2.24 -15.78 -14.33
CA ALA A 216 -3.30 -16.37 -15.14
C ALA A 216 -4.65 -16.49 -14.42
N VAL A 217 -4.65 -16.54 -13.08
CA VAL A 217 -5.87 -16.68 -12.26
C VAL A 217 -6.42 -15.34 -11.76
N ARG A 218 -5.82 -14.21 -12.14
CA ARG A 218 -6.19 -12.88 -11.64
C ARG A 218 -7.27 -12.18 -12.46
N THR A 219 -7.56 -12.62 -13.67
CA THR A 219 -8.55 -11.98 -14.55
C THR A 219 -9.90 -11.87 -13.84
N ASN A 220 -10.50 -10.67 -13.83
CA ASN A 220 -11.72 -10.30 -13.08
C ASN A 220 -11.61 -10.32 -11.54
N LYS A 221 -10.44 -10.60 -10.95
CA LYS A 221 -10.27 -10.78 -9.51
C LYS A 221 -9.29 -9.78 -8.89
N ILE A 222 -9.36 -9.66 -7.58
CA ILE A 222 -8.38 -8.98 -6.74
C ILE A 222 -7.39 -10.00 -6.21
N PHE A 223 -6.13 -9.83 -6.57
CA PHE A 223 -5.05 -10.55 -5.92
C PHE A 223 -4.72 -9.88 -4.58
N VAL A 224 -4.88 -10.62 -3.49
CA VAL A 224 -4.45 -10.18 -2.16
C VAL A 224 -2.99 -10.61 -2.01
N ASP A 225 -2.06 -9.71 -2.31
CA ASP A 225 -0.63 -9.99 -2.28
C ASP A 225 -0.08 -10.00 -0.85
N TRP A 226 -0.26 -11.14 -0.18
CA TRP A 226 0.30 -11.43 1.13
C TRP A 226 1.83 -11.53 1.10
N SER A 227 2.44 -11.75 -0.07
CA SER A 227 3.86 -12.03 -0.20
C SER A 227 4.73 -10.78 -0.03
N GLN A 228 4.14 -9.59 0.05
CA GLN A 228 4.82 -8.32 0.37
C GLN A 228 5.39 -8.30 1.79
N ASN A 229 4.90 -9.16 2.69
CA ASN A 229 5.35 -9.30 4.06
C ASN A 229 6.63 -10.14 4.14
N ASP A 230 7.71 -9.64 3.55
CA ASP A 230 8.98 -10.37 3.45
C ASP A 230 10.15 -9.39 3.61
N GLU A 231 11.22 -9.82 4.28
CA GLU A 231 12.42 -8.99 4.55
C GLU A 231 13.13 -8.52 3.27
N HIS A 232 12.97 -9.24 2.15
CA HIS A 232 13.62 -8.91 0.89
C HIS A 232 12.79 -8.01 -0.02
N LYS A 233 11.54 -7.72 0.38
CA LYS A 233 10.59 -6.93 -0.39
C LYS A 233 10.42 -5.53 0.17
N THR A 234 10.03 -4.65 -0.73
CA THR A 234 9.69 -3.26 -0.45
C THR A 234 8.41 -2.96 -1.20
N THR A 235 7.54 -2.16 -0.58
CA THR A 235 6.30 -1.69 -1.20
C THR A 235 6.42 -0.19 -1.46
N ILE A 236 5.60 0.34 -2.37
CA ILE A 236 5.58 1.78 -2.61
C ILE A 236 5.26 2.52 -1.30
N GLY A 237 6.13 3.46 -0.93
CA GLY A 237 5.97 4.28 0.26
C GLY A 237 4.76 5.20 0.15
N VAL A 238 4.14 5.47 1.29
CA VAL A 238 3.14 6.54 1.40
C VAL A 238 3.72 7.87 0.93
N TYR A 239 2.93 8.70 0.26
CA TYR A 239 3.32 9.97 -0.38
C TYR A 239 4.38 9.88 -1.49
N SER A 240 4.85 8.68 -1.86
CA SER A 240 5.72 8.54 -3.02
C SER A 240 4.95 8.82 -4.31
N LEU A 241 5.59 9.56 -5.22
CA LEU A 241 5.12 9.63 -6.62
C LEU A 241 5.15 8.23 -7.24
N ARG A 242 4.33 8.06 -8.28
CA ARG A 242 4.32 6.90 -9.18
C ARG A 242 4.77 7.32 -10.55
N ALA A 243 5.57 6.48 -11.19
CA ALA A 243 5.95 6.68 -12.58
C ALA A 243 4.86 6.11 -13.49
N ARG A 244 3.79 6.89 -13.66
CA ARG A 244 2.68 6.65 -14.58
C ARG A 244 2.62 7.82 -15.57
N GLU A 245 1.64 7.81 -16.46
CA GLU A 245 1.40 8.89 -17.42
C GLU A 245 1.26 10.26 -16.72
N HIS A 246 0.59 10.27 -15.57
CA HIS A 246 0.42 11.43 -14.69
C HIS A 246 1.24 11.28 -13.40
N PRO A 247 1.61 12.38 -12.71
CA PRO A 247 2.34 12.36 -11.44
C PRO A 247 1.43 11.97 -10.26
N THR A 248 0.85 10.78 -10.35
CA THR A 248 0.00 10.20 -9.31
C THR A 248 0.81 9.80 -8.09
N VAL A 249 0.13 9.69 -6.94
CA VAL A 249 0.78 9.48 -5.64
C VAL A 249 0.15 8.30 -4.90
N SER A 250 0.98 7.53 -4.20
CA SER A 250 0.47 6.58 -3.20
C SER A 250 -0.07 7.33 -1.98
N THR A 251 -1.38 7.49 -1.90
CA THR A 251 -2.00 8.53 -1.06
C THR A 251 -2.79 7.93 0.10
N PRO A 252 -2.54 8.34 1.35
CA PRO A 252 -3.41 8.03 2.49
C PRO A 252 -4.84 8.48 2.24
N ILE A 253 -5.78 7.58 2.52
CA ILE A 253 -7.21 7.85 2.41
C ILE A 253 -7.89 7.43 3.70
N THR A 254 -9.06 8.01 3.94
CA THR A 254 -9.95 7.61 5.02
C THR A 254 -10.78 6.39 4.61
N TRP A 255 -11.27 5.63 5.58
CA TRP A 255 -12.21 4.56 5.28
C TRP A 255 -13.52 5.06 4.68
N ASP A 256 -13.98 6.25 5.07
CA ASP A 256 -15.15 6.89 4.45
C ASP A 256 -14.93 7.12 2.94
N GLU A 257 -13.74 7.53 2.51
CA GLU A 257 -13.41 7.66 1.09
C GLU A 257 -13.47 6.31 0.36
N VAL A 258 -13.00 5.24 0.99
CA VAL A 258 -13.09 3.86 0.46
C VAL A 258 -14.54 3.44 0.28
N GLU A 259 -15.38 3.65 1.29
CA GLU A 259 -16.82 3.32 1.25
C GLU A 259 -17.55 4.13 0.18
N GLN A 260 -17.23 5.41 0.03
CA GLN A 260 -17.84 6.27 -1.00
C GLN A 260 -17.43 5.86 -2.41
N ALA A 261 -16.17 5.49 -2.64
CA ALA A 261 -15.70 4.99 -3.94
C ALA A 261 -16.44 3.71 -4.33
N LEU A 262 -16.61 2.78 -3.39
CA LEU A 262 -17.40 1.57 -3.59
C LEU A 262 -18.87 1.87 -3.89
N LYS A 263 -19.52 2.69 -3.07
CA LYS A 263 -20.95 3.05 -3.21
C LYS A 263 -21.25 3.74 -4.54
N LYS A 264 -20.34 4.61 -5.00
CA LYS A 264 -20.49 5.34 -6.25
C LYS A 264 -20.00 4.56 -7.47
N LYS A 265 -19.28 3.45 -7.27
CA LYS A 265 -18.63 2.67 -8.33
C LYS A 265 -17.72 3.53 -9.22
N ASP A 266 -17.04 4.48 -8.59
CA ASP A 266 -16.26 5.51 -9.28
C ASP A 266 -14.78 5.41 -8.88
N PRO A 267 -13.92 4.83 -9.74
CA PRO A 267 -12.50 4.65 -9.43
C PRO A 267 -11.73 5.98 -9.36
N GLU A 268 -12.19 7.02 -10.06
CA GLU A 268 -11.49 8.32 -10.13
C GLU A 268 -11.48 9.04 -8.77
N ARG A 269 -12.39 8.69 -7.87
CA ARG A 269 -12.42 9.21 -6.48
C ARG A 269 -11.19 8.84 -5.67
N LEU A 270 -10.43 7.85 -6.11
CA LEU A 270 -9.24 7.33 -5.44
C LEU A 270 -7.96 7.53 -6.30
N VAL A 271 -7.98 8.52 -7.20
CA VAL A 271 -6.82 8.96 -7.96
C VAL A 271 -6.42 10.34 -7.47
N PHE A 272 -5.14 10.49 -7.10
CA PHE A 272 -4.60 11.74 -6.58
C PHE A 272 -3.27 12.03 -7.27
N GLU A 273 -3.14 13.22 -7.84
CA GLU A 273 -1.87 13.72 -8.36
C GLU A 273 -1.13 14.54 -7.29
N ALA A 274 0.15 14.83 -7.53
CA ALA A 274 1.01 15.59 -6.64
C ALA A 274 0.35 16.87 -6.07
N PRO A 275 -0.30 17.75 -6.88
CA PRO A 275 -0.96 18.94 -6.34
C PRO A 275 -2.14 18.63 -5.41
N ASP A 276 -2.89 17.56 -5.66
CA ASP A 276 -4.01 17.15 -4.81
C ASP A 276 -3.53 16.69 -3.45
N VAL A 277 -2.44 15.91 -3.42
CA VAL A 277 -1.84 15.43 -2.17
C VAL A 277 -1.31 16.58 -1.33
N LEU A 278 -0.67 17.58 -1.93
CA LEU A 278 -0.19 18.75 -1.18
C LEU A 278 -1.36 19.51 -0.53
N LYS A 279 -2.46 19.72 -1.26
CA LYS A 279 -3.70 20.33 -0.70
C LYS A 279 -4.30 19.48 0.42
N ARG A 280 -4.29 18.14 0.26
CA ARG A 280 -4.79 17.21 1.28
C ARG A 280 -3.96 17.27 2.55
N VAL A 281 -2.63 17.26 2.44
CA VAL A 281 -1.73 17.35 3.59
C VAL A 281 -1.89 18.68 4.32
N GLU A 282 -2.02 19.79 3.60
CA GLU A 282 -2.30 21.10 4.20
C GLU A 282 -3.62 21.11 4.99
N LYS A 283 -4.66 20.47 4.45
CA LYS A 283 -6.00 20.44 5.06
C LYS A 283 -6.15 19.43 6.20
N MET A 284 -5.55 18.25 6.07
CA MET A 284 -5.84 17.06 6.89
C MET A 284 -4.65 16.60 7.73
N GLY A 285 -3.45 17.14 7.50
CA GLY A 285 -2.22 16.65 8.10
C GLY A 285 -1.84 15.26 7.58
N ASP A 286 -1.12 14.51 8.42
CA ASP A 286 -0.70 13.14 8.12
C ASP A 286 -1.74 12.11 8.59
N LEU A 287 -2.61 11.68 7.68
CA LEU A 287 -3.58 10.60 7.95
C LEU A 287 -2.91 9.24 8.25
N TYR A 288 -1.65 9.08 7.85
CA TYR A 288 -0.89 7.85 8.04
C TYR A 288 0.03 7.88 9.26
N GLU A 289 0.09 9.00 10.00
CA GLU A 289 0.92 9.16 11.19
C GLU A 289 0.78 7.99 12.19
N PRO A 290 -0.43 7.45 12.46
CA PRO A 290 -0.58 6.31 13.35
C PRO A 290 0.19 5.07 12.90
N VAL A 291 0.48 4.89 11.61
CA VAL A 291 1.20 3.71 11.10
C VAL A 291 2.62 3.61 11.67
N VAL A 292 3.27 4.75 11.95
CA VAL A 292 4.61 4.78 12.55
C VAL A 292 4.63 4.96 14.06
N LYS A 293 3.47 5.22 14.70
CA LYS A 293 3.36 5.47 16.14
C LYS A 293 2.60 4.39 16.91
N LEU A 294 1.51 3.89 16.36
CA LEU A 294 0.58 2.99 17.03
C LEU A 294 1.24 1.62 17.25
N LYS A 295 1.21 1.14 18.49
CA LYS A 295 1.72 -0.18 18.86
C LYS A 295 0.57 -1.15 19.01
N GLN A 296 0.57 -2.20 18.21
CA GLN A 296 -0.44 -3.25 18.25
C GLN A 296 0.23 -4.63 18.17
N LYS A 297 -0.36 -5.62 18.83
CA LYS A 297 0.15 -6.99 18.81
C LYS A 297 -0.71 -7.83 17.88
N LEU A 298 -0.06 -8.56 16.98
CA LEU A 298 -0.74 -9.50 16.10
C LEU A 298 -1.38 -10.62 16.94
N PRO A 299 -2.64 -11.01 16.68
CA PRO A 299 -3.26 -12.12 17.38
C PRO A 299 -2.61 -13.44 16.94
N GLN A 300 -2.69 -14.46 17.81
CA GLN A 300 -2.21 -15.80 17.46
C GLN A 300 -3.11 -16.42 16.39
N LEU A 301 -2.50 -17.06 15.38
CA LEU A 301 -3.19 -17.72 14.26
C LEU A 301 -4.23 -18.77 14.71
N ALA A 302 -4.00 -19.47 15.82
CA ALA A 302 -4.98 -20.41 16.39
C ALA A 302 -6.33 -19.76 16.71
N GLY A 303 -6.32 -18.44 16.99
CA GLY A 303 -7.53 -17.65 17.23
C GLY A 303 -8.33 -17.32 15.96
N LEU A 304 -7.76 -17.43 14.76
CA LEU A 304 -8.49 -17.28 13.49
C LEU A 304 -9.36 -18.51 13.21
N GLY A 305 -8.81 -19.73 13.33
CA GLY A 305 -9.57 -20.96 13.10
C GLY A 305 -10.64 -21.23 14.17
N ALA A 306 -10.28 -21.15 15.46
CA ALA A 306 -11.17 -21.53 16.56
C ALA A 306 -12.34 -20.54 16.80
N LYS A 307 -12.23 -19.27 16.35
CA LYS A 307 -13.32 -18.30 16.48
C LYS A 307 -14.25 -18.28 15.27
N VAL A 308 -13.73 -18.46 14.05
CA VAL A 308 -14.54 -18.60 12.84
C VAL A 308 -15.43 -19.84 12.94
N GLU A 309 -14.88 -20.98 13.37
CA GLU A 309 -15.67 -22.20 13.64
C GLU A 309 -16.77 -21.98 14.69
N LYS A 310 -16.51 -21.12 15.68
CA LYS A 310 -17.48 -20.79 16.74
C LYS A 310 -18.59 -19.87 16.25
N GLU A 311 -18.28 -18.91 15.37
CA GLU A 311 -19.27 -18.00 14.79
C GLU A 311 -20.11 -18.67 13.69
N GLU A 312 -19.52 -19.52 12.85
CA GLU A 312 -20.26 -20.40 11.93
C GLU A 312 -21.17 -21.36 12.71
N GLY A 313 -20.69 -21.93 13.82
CA GLY A 313 -21.50 -22.76 14.70
C GLY A 313 -22.69 -22.02 15.34
N ILE A 314 -22.52 -20.74 15.70
CA ILE A 314 -23.61 -19.89 16.23
C ILE A 314 -24.59 -19.48 15.12
N ALA A 315 -24.10 -19.15 13.92
CA ALA A 315 -24.93 -18.79 12.77
C ALA A 315 -25.77 -19.98 12.27
N LEU A 316 -25.18 -21.18 12.19
CA LEU A 316 -25.86 -22.42 11.83
C LEU A 316 -26.89 -22.84 12.90
N ALA A 317 -26.58 -22.64 14.19
CA ALA A 317 -27.55 -22.86 15.27
C ALA A 317 -28.73 -21.88 15.21
N ALA A 318 -28.47 -20.61 14.91
CA ALA A 318 -29.51 -19.57 14.75
C ALA A 318 -30.39 -19.79 13.50
N GLU A 319 -29.87 -20.39 12.44
CA GLU A 319 -30.66 -20.83 11.29
C GLU A 319 -31.46 -22.11 11.56
N ALA A 320 -30.92 -23.06 12.33
CA ALA A 320 -31.63 -24.28 12.74
C ALA A 320 -32.81 -24.00 13.69
N GLU A 321 -32.72 -22.94 14.52
CA GLU A 321 -33.84 -22.49 15.37
C GLU A 321 -34.94 -21.75 14.58
N ARG A 322 -34.65 -21.27 13.36
CA ARG A 322 -35.65 -20.76 12.41
C ARG A 322 -36.23 -21.92 11.63
N GLY A 323 -37.07 -22.71 12.29
CA GLY A 323 -37.75 -23.87 11.71
C GLY A 323 -38.43 -23.61 10.35
N PRO A 324 -38.68 -24.65 9.55
CA PRO A 324 -39.07 -24.53 8.15
C PRO A 324 -40.38 -23.74 7.98
N ARG A 325 -40.35 -22.71 7.11
CA ARG A 325 -41.54 -22.00 6.64
C ARG A 325 -42.51 -23.01 6.01
N ALA A 326 -43.66 -23.19 6.64
CA ALA A 326 -44.76 -23.99 6.12
C ALA A 326 -45.16 -23.49 4.71
N LYS A 327 -45.07 -24.37 3.72
CA LYS A 327 -45.62 -24.13 2.38
C LYS A 327 -47.15 -24.06 2.50
N GLN A 328 -47.72 -22.88 2.31
CA GLN A 328 -49.16 -22.73 2.08
C GLN A 328 -49.52 -23.40 0.75
N THR A 329 -50.25 -24.51 0.83
CA THR A 329 -50.92 -25.15 -0.30
C THR A 329 -52.11 -24.29 -0.73
N THR A 330 -51.99 -23.61 -1.87
CA THR A 330 -53.12 -22.97 -2.54
C THR A 330 -53.97 -24.03 -3.23
N ALA A 331 -55.17 -24.27 -2.71
CA ALA A 331 -56.19 -25.11 -3.34
C ALA A 331 -56.83 -24.38 -4.53
N THR A 332 -56.80 -24.98 -5.71
CA THR A 332 -57.42 -24.51 -6.94
C THR A 332 -58.92 -24.85 -6.93
N ALA A 333 -59.78 -23.83 -7.05
CA ALA A 333 -61.24 -23.98 -7.15
C ALA A 333 -61.69 -24.45 -8.55
N PRO A 334 -62.85 -25.14 -8.69
CA PRO A 334 -63.28 -25.71 -9.96
C PRO A 334 -64.02 -24.70 -10.84
N LYS A 335 -63.68 -24.67 -12.14
CA LYS A 335 -64.38 -23.88 -13.16
C LYS A 335 -65.77 -24.45 -13.43
N ARG A 336 -66.81 -23.63 -13.19
CA ARG A 336 -68.18 -23.87 -13.65
C ARG A 336 -68.26 -23.67 -15.17
N ARG A 337 -68.86 -24.66 -15.85
CA ARG A 337 -69.41 -24.56 -17.21
C ARG A 337 -70.59 -23.57 -17.21
N LYS A 338 -70.64 -22.69 -18.22
CA LYS A 338 -71.90 -22.16 -18.78
C LYS A 338 -71.71 -21.89 -20.27
N VAL A 339 -72.61 -22.53 -21.03
CA VAL A 339 -73.17 -22.30 -22.38
C VAL A 339 -72.20 -21.98 -23.50
#